data_AF-A0A9W5PL43-F1
#
_entry.id   AF-A0A9W5PL43-F1
#
_cell.length_a   1.000
_cell.length_b   1.000
_cell.length_c   1.000
_cell.angle_alpha   90.00
_cell.angle_beta   90.00
_cell.angle_gamma   90.00
#
_symmetry.space_group_name_H-M   'P 1'
#
loop_
_entity.id
_entity.type
_entity.pdbx_description
1 polymer ?
#
loop_
_entity_poly.entity_id
_entity_poly.type
_entity_poly.pdbx_seq_one_letter_code
_entity_poly.pdbx_strand_id
1 'polypeptide(L)'
;MSKFLKVSVSLLIIFAVIILVGITLNKNYHTKFESLDETDQQMLRELSNIYINSENYSDKMWNQEYHFEKKPLILVRTNKDKGIARKEAYALNVENIEDSIFAKEVKMPKSLHLPKVYRLSRFDFKTFSTWFPVNFGTVDISNNEIFYFKYHPKMFSNPDLYFDFSSFLLHESFHAYKQKNWTYDANNRESIDNYPINKENYALMGLEFKLLDKAMINNDLGTLKQILYDWTIVRNYRYKKWPQLIAETKAEAMEGSARYLEYRYSQLTGGTLTVLAKKEKPYHVTFMEALNFIANGQAYSPSFLERNMRYETGSALELIMDKTNIPWKEAIEDNSTKHGKTQYEVLNEYFRINDNSIVESRLKEIKDSNDYEALLEQGEKLVNLSGPSGSK
;
A
#
# COMPACT_ATOMS: atom_id res chain seq x y z
N MET A 1 20.62 50.85 -20.56
CA MET A 1 20.22 49.45 -20.26
C MET A 1 20.81 48.54 -21.32
N SER A 2 21.69 47.60 -20.95
CA SER A 2 22.32 46.69 -21.93
C SER A 2 21.26 45.86 -22.66
N LYS A 3 21.55 45.42 -23.90
CA LYS A 3 20.65 44.57 -24.69
C LYS A 3 20.22 43.32 -23.92
N PHE A 4 21.14 42.76 -23.13
CA PHE A 4 20.89 41.63 -22.23
C PHE A 4 19.86 41.96 -21.15
N LEU A 5 20.02 43.09 -20.44
CA LEU A 5 19.08 43.51 -19.39
C LEU A 5 17.67 43.80 -19.94
N LYS A 6 17.56 44.34 -21.16
CA LYS A 6 16.26 44.50 -21.85
C LYS A 6 15.59 43.16 -22.14
N VAL A 7 16.33 42.17 -22.62
CA VAL A 7 15.81 40.83 -22.89
C VAL A 7 15.36 40.14 -21.60
N SER A 8 16.17 40.19 -20.54
CA SER A 8 15.83 39.60 -19.25
C SER A 8 14.56 40.21 -18.63
N VAL A 9 14.43 41.55 -18.67
CA VAL A 9 13.23 42.24 -18.17
C VAL A 9 11.99 41.86 -19.01
N SER A 10 12.10 41.81 -20.33
CA SER A 10 10.98 41.38 -21.18
C SER A 10 10.53 39.95 -20.88
N LEU A 11 11.46 39.01 -20.66
CA LEU A 11 11.13 37.64 -20.29
C LEU A 11 10.44 37.55 -18.93
N LEU A 12 10.89 38.35 -17.94
CA LEU A 12 10.28 38.40 -16.62
C LEU A 12 8.85 38.96 -16.66
N ILE A 13 8.60 40.00 -17.47
CA ILE A 13 7.26 40.55 -17.68
C ILE A 13 6.34 39.52 -18.32
N ILE A 14 6.81 38.83 -19.38
CA ILE A 14 6.03 37.78 -20.04
C ILE A 14 5.68 36.66 -19.05
N PHE A 15 6.63 36.23 -18.23
CA PHE A 15 6.41 35.21 -17.21
C PHE A 15 5.38 35.65 -16.14
N ALA A 16 5.48 36.90 -15.66
CA ALA A 16 4.51 37.46 -14.72
C ALA A 16 3.09 37.54 -15.33
N VAL A 17 2.96 37.93 -16.60
CA VAL A 17 1.69 37.93 -17.32
C VAL A 17 1.11 36.51 -17.43
N ILE A 18 1.94 35.51 -17.74
CA ILE A 18 1.51 34.10 -17.82
C ILE A 18 0.96 33.62 -16.46
N ILE A 19 1.64 33.95 -15.35
CA ILE A 19 1.16 33.60 -14.01
C ILE A 19 -0.17 34.30 -13.71
N LEU A 20 -0.28 35.60 -13.96
CA LEU A 20 -1.51 36.36 -13.71
C LEU A 20 -2.69 35.84 -14.52
N VAL A 21 -2.47 35.52 -15.80
CA VAL A 21 -3.48 34.87 -16.65
C VAL A 21 -3.87 33.51 -16.06
N GLY A 22 -2.90 32.70 -15.64
CA GLY A 22 -3.15 31.41 -15.00
C GLY A 22 -3.96 31.50 -13.70
N ILE A 23 -3.68 32.49 -12.84
CA ILE A 23 -4.47 32.77 -11.63
C ILE A 23 -5.89 33.17 -12.02
N THR A 24 -6.02 34.08 -12.98
CA THR A 24 -7.33 34.58 -13.45
C THR A 24 -8.18 33.47 -14.05
N LEU A 25 -7.58 32.59 -14.86
CA LEU A 25 -8.25 31.39 -15.38
C LEU A 25 -8.68 30.46 -14.24
N ASN A 26 -7.81 30.22 -13.26
CA ASN A 26 -8.15 29.40 -12.10
C ASN A 26 -9.33 29.97 -11.28
N LYS A 27 -9.52 31.29 -11.22
CA LYS A 27 -10.63 31.90 -10.47
C LYS A 27 -11.97 31.83 -11.19
N ASN A 28 -11.99 31.71 -12.53
CA ASN A 28 -13.20 31.88 -13.34
C ASN A 28 -13.62 30.63 -14.13
N TYR A 29 -12.67 29.83 -14.61
CA TYR A 29 -12.94 28.65 -15.43
C TYR A 29 -13.28 27.44 -14.55
N HIS A 30 -14.19 26.56 -14.96
CA HIS A 30 -14.41 25.26 -14.29
C HIS A 30 -14.62 25.36 -12.76
N THR A 31 -15.46 26.29 -12.28
CA THR A 31 -15.65 26.60 -10.84
C THR A 31 -16.81 25.82 -10.19
N LYS A 32 -17.44 24.92 -10.95
CA LYS A 32 -18.50 24.02 -10.48
C LYS A 32 -18.14 22.58 -10.88
N PHE A 33 -18.59 21.61 -10.10
CA PHE A 33 -18.32 20.20 -10.33
C PHE A 33 -18.64 19.74 -11.77
N GLU A 34 -19.81 20.11 -12.30
CA GLU A 34 -20.28 19.67 -13.61
C GLU A 34 -19.45 20.25 -14.76
N SER A 35 -18.71 21.32 -14.49
CA SER A 35 -17.79 21.93 -15.45
C SER A 35 -16.38 21.35 -15.39
N LEU A 36 -16.05 20.46 -14.46
CA LEU A 36 -14.72 19.86 -14.39
C LEU A 36 -14.50 18.83 -15.51
N ASP A 37 -13.23 18.49 -15.79
CA ASP A 37 -12.87 17.36 -16.65
C ASP A 37 -13.49 16.06 -16.11
N GLU A 38 -13.90 15.15 -17.00
CA GLU A 38 -14.54 13.90 -16.60
C GLU A 38 -13.67 13.06 -15.64
N THR A 39 -12.35 13.10 -15.82
CA THR A 39 -11.41 12.40 -14.93
C THR A 39 -11.44 13.00 -13.52
N ASP A 40 -11.54 14.33 -13.42
CA ASP A 40 -11.57 15.03 -12.14
C ASP A 40 -12.91 14.81 -11.45
N GLN A 41 -14.00 14.79 -12.21
CA GLN A 41 -15.31 14.43 -11.68
C GLN A 41 -15.34 12.98 -11.16
N GLN A 42 -14.75 12.04 -11.90
CA GLN A 42 -14.66 10.64 -11.48
C GLN A 42 -13.80 10.49 -10.23
N MET A 43 -12.64 11.16 -10.20
CA MET A 43 -11.77 11.21 -9.01
C MET A 43 -12.53 11.70 -7.78
N LEU A 44 -13.28 12.80 -7.87
CA LEU A 44 -14.03 13.34 -6.73
C LEU A 44 -15.20 12.44 -6.32
N ARG A 45 -15.84 11.73 -7.27
CA ARG A 45 -16.85 10.71 -6.96
C ARG A 45 -16.24 9.53 -6.19
N GLU A 46 -15.12 9.01 -6.65
CA GLU A 46 -14.42 7.93 -5.94
C GLU A 46 -13.92 8.37 -4.57
N LEU A 47 -13.36 9.58 -4.45
CA LEU A 47 -12.96 10.14 -3.16
C LEU A 47 -14.13 10.28 -2.19
N SER A 48 -15.30 10.72 -2.69
CA SER A 48 -16.51 10.78 -1.88
C SER A 48 -16.92 9.40 -1.36
N ASN A 49 -16.81 8.35 -2.18
CA ASN A 49 -17.08 6.98 -1.75
C ASN A 49 -16.08 6.53 -0.67
N ILE A 50 -14.79 6.85 -0.84
CA ILE A 50 -13.75 6.56 0.16
C ILE A 50 -14.08 7.26 1.48
N TYR A 51 -14.48 8.53 1.45
CA TYR A 51 -14.80 9.31 2.65
C TYR A 51 -16.02 8.77 3.38
N ILE A 52 -17.09 8.42 2.66
CA ILE A 52 -18.29 7.78 3.23
C ILE A 52 -17.92 6.47 3.95
N ASN A 53 -17.08 5.64 3.35
CA ASN A 53 -16.68 4.37 3.97
C ASN A 53 -15.72 4.58 5.14
N SER A 54 -14.81 5.55 5.06
CA SER A 54 -13.88 5.87 6.15
C SER A 54 -14.63 6.41 7.38
N GLU A 55 -15.66 7.24 7.19
CA GLU A 55 -16.47 7.75 8.30
C GLU A 55 -17.37 6.68 8.92
N ASN A 56 -18.06 5.88 8.10
CA ASN A 56 -19.04 4.91 8.60
C ASN A 56 -18.42 3.59 9.09
N TYR A 57 -17.22 3.26 8.64
CA TYR A 57 -16.59 1.96 8.86
C TYR A 57 -15.10 2.06 9.21
N SER A 58 -14.68 3.12 9.91
CA SER A 58 -13.29 3.31 10.36
C SER A 58 -12.74 2.10 11.13
N ASP A 59 -13.56 1.51 12.02
CA ASP A 59 -13.27 0.30 12.79
C ASP A 59 -13.06 -0.95 11.91
N LYS A 60 -13.69 -0.98 10.74
CA LYS A 60 -13.52 -2.04 9.74
C LYS A 60 -12.45 -1.72 8.70
N MET A 61 -11.98 -0.49 8.59
CA MET A 61 -10.87 -0.12 7.72
C MET A 61 -9.54 -0.32 8.44
N TRP A 62 -9.40 0.27 9.63
CA TRP A 62 -8.27 0.09 10.53
C TRP A 62 -8.76 0.05 11.98
N ASN A 63 -8.98 1.21 12.61
CA ASN A 63 -9.56 1.33 13.94
C ASN A 63 -10.38 2.63 14.03
N GLN A 64 -11.09 2.80 15.14
CA GLN A 64 -11.96 3.96 15.36
C GLN A 64 -11.23 5.32 15.39
N GLU A 65 -9.90 5.33 15.56
CA GLU A 65 -9.10 6.55 15.63
C GLU A 65 -8.55 6.98 14.25
N TYR A 66 -8.49 6.05 13.28
CA TYR A 66 -7.98 6.32 11.95
C TYR A 66 -9.08 6.88 11.03
N HIS A 67 -9.14 8.21 10.97
CA HIS A 67 -10.06 8.98 10.13
C HIS A 67 -9.33 9.55 8.90
N PHE A 68 -9.31 8.80 7.79
CA PHE A 68 -8.70 9.25 6.52
C PHE A 68 -9.44 10.47 5.92
N GLU A 69 -10.76 10.50 6.03
CA GLU A 69 -11.63 11.56 5.50
C GLU A 69 -11.39 12.93 6.11
N LYS A 70 -10.68 12.99 7.25
CA LYS A 70 -10.30 14.21 7.95
C LYS A 70 -8.86 14.64 7.67
N LYS A 71 -8.08 13.85 6.93
CA LYS A 71 -6.66 14.15 6.67
C LYS A 71 -6.51 15.20 5.54
N PRO A 72 -5.50 16.09 5.63
CA PRO A 72 -5.24 17.13 4.64
C PRO A 72 -4.67 16.53 3.34
N LEU A 73 -5.38 16.62 2.22
CA LEU A 73 -5.02 15.91 0.98
C LEU A 73 -4.91 16.87 -0.22
N ILE A 74 -3.88 16.67 -1.05
CA ILE A 74 -3.75 17.30 -2.36
C ILE A 74 -3.79 16.26 -3.48
N LEU A 75 -4.74 16.39 -4.40
CA LEU A 75 -4.89 15.51 -5.56
C LEU A 75 -4.42 16.21 -6.82
N VAL A 76 -3.45 15.64 -7.52
CA VAL A 76 -2.74 16.28 -8.63
C VAL A 76 -3.05 15.55 -9.94
N ARG A 77 -3.70 16.25 -10.88
CA ARG A 77 -4.07 15.70 -12.19
C ARG A 77 -2.86 15.63 -13.12
N THR A 78 -2.53 14.43 -13.60
CA THR A 78 -1.52 14.21 -14.65
C THR A 78 -2.05 13.37 -15.80
N ASN A 79 -1.46 13.46 -16.98
CA ASN A 79 -1.92 12.68 -18.15
C ASN A 79 -1.66 11.18 -18.02
N LYS A 80 -0.61 10.79 -17.30
CA LYS A 80 -0.14 9.43 -17.16
C LYS A 80 0.62 9.25 -15.84
N ASP A 81 0.92 8.01 -15.53
CA ASP A 81 1.80 7.62 -14.44
C ASP A 81 3.10 8.43 -14.45
N LYS A 82 3.51 8.91 -13.27
CA LYS A 82 4.71 9.73 -13.04
C LYS A 82 4.80 10.97 -13.93
N GLY A 83 3.65 11.50 -14.37
CA GLY A 83 3.60 12.67 -15.24
C GLY A 83 4.18 13.93 -14.59
N ILE A 84 5.02 14.65 -15.34
CA ILE A 84 5.59 15.95 -14.94
C ILE A 84 4.68 17.13 -15.31
N ALA A 85 3.82 16.96 -16.31
CA ALA A 85 2.88 17.98 -16.75
C ALA A 85 1.60 17.91 -15.90
N ARG A 86 1.55 18.72 -14.85
CA ARG A 86 0.34 18.93 -14.04
C ARG A 86 -0.69 19.71 -14.85
N LYS A 87 -1.94 19.23 -14.85
CA LYS A 87 -3.09 19.99 -15.38
C LYS A 87 -3.66 20.90 -14.29
N GLU A 88 -4.31 20.28 -13.31
CA GLU A 88 -4.98 20.90 -12.18
C GLU A 88 -4.55 20.20 -10.89
N ALA A 89 -4.79 20.81 -9.73
CA ALA A 89 -4.77 20.07 -8.47
C ALA A 89 -5.92 20.52 -7.56
N TYR A 90 -6.28 19.68 -6.61
CA TYR A 90 -7.41 19.87 -5.71
C TYR A 90 -6.93 19.66 -4.27
N ALA A 91 -7.22 20.62 -3.39
CA ALA A 91 -6.92 20.54 -1.96
C ALA A 91 -8.21 20.31 -1.17
N LEU A 92 -8.15 19.42 -0.19
CA LEU A 92 -9.22 19.06 0.74
C LEU A 92 -8.64 19.03 2.16
N ASN A 93 -9.38 19.55 3.15
CA ASN A 93 -8.95 19.61 4.56
C ASN A 93 -7.59 20.31 4.79
N VAL A 94 -7.16 21.18 3.88
CA VAL A 94 -5.93 21.95 4.02
C VAL A 94 -6.24 23.30 4.65
N GLU A 95 -5.67 23.56 5.82
CA GLU A 95 -5.89 24.82 6.55
C GLU A 95 -5.37 26.04 5.78
N ASN A 96 -6.14 27.13 5.83
CA ASN A 96 -5.82 28.44 5.23
C ASN A 96 -5.65 28.41 3.71
N ILE A 97 -6.17 27.38 3.03
CA ILE A 97 -6.09 27.30 1.57
C ILE A 97 -7.06 28.27 0.90
N GLU A 98 -8.17 28.59 1.56
CA GLU A 98 -9.19 29.55 1.13
C GLU A 98 -8.65 30.97 0.92
N ASP A 99 -7.65 31.36 1.70
CA ASP A 99 -7.04 32.69 1.65
C ASP A 99 -6.02 32.81 0.50
N SER A 100 -5.67 31.70 -0.15
CA SER A 100 -4.70 31.69 -1.24
C SER A 100 -5.25 32.35 -2.51
N ILE A 101 -4.47 33.29 -3.06
CA ILE A 101 -4.74 33.85 -4.39
C ILE A 101 -4.67 32.78 -5.49
N PHE A 102 -4.00 31.66 -5.25
CA PHE A 102 -3.87 30.55 -6.18
C PHE A 102 -4.99 29.51 -6.06
N ALA A 103 -5.84 29.58 -5.04
CA ALA A 103 -6.90 28.61 -4.79
C ALA A 103 -8.28 29.12 -5.23
N LYS A 104 -9.17 28.24 -5.67
CA LYS A 104 -10.56 28.57 -5.95
C LYS A 104 -11.47 27.44 -5.49
N GLU A 105 -12.40 27.74 -4.59
CA GLU A 105 -13.43 26.76 -4.21
C GLU A 105 -14.23 26.32 -5.44
N VAL A 106 -14.33 25.01 -5.61
CA VAL A 106 -15.21 24.37 -6.59
C VAL A 106 -16.56 24.13 -5.91
N LYS A 107 -17.64 24.60 -6.53
CA LYS A 107 -18.99 24.32 -6.03
C LYS A 107 -19.31 22.83 -6.22
N MET A 108 -19.33 22.09 -5.12
CA MET A 108 -19.64 20.67 -5.10
C MET A 108 -21.15 20.42 -4.94
N PRO A 109 -21.71 19.40 -5.61
CA PRO A 109 -23.08 18.97 -5.35
C PRO A 109 -23.17 18.36 -3.95
N LYS A 110 -24.29 18.61 -3.26
CA LYS A 110 -24.53 18.12 -1.89
C LYS A 110 -24.56 16.59 -1.79
N SER A 111 -24.77 15.88 -2.90
CA SER A 111 -24.72 14.42 -2.96
C SER A 111 -23.31 13.86 -2.82
N LEU A 112 -22.27 14.67 -3.07
CA LEU A 112 -20.90 14.28 -2.81
C LEU A 112 -20.54 14.67 -1.39
N HIS A 113 -20.24 13.65 -0.59
CA HIS A 113 -19.90 13.75 0.82
C HIS A 113 -18.42 14.15 0.98
N LEU A 114 -18.12 15.35 0.51
CA LEU A 114 -16.78 15.93 0.53
C LEU A 114 -16.78 17.22 1.33
N PRO A 115 -15.67 17.54 2.02
CA PRO A 115 -15.44 18.88 2.54
C PRO A 115 -15.32 19.88 1.37
N LYS A 116 -15.11 21.16 1.69
CA LYS A 116 -14.83 22.16 0.65
C LYS A 116 -13.61 21.72 -0.17
N VAL A 117 -13.79 21.72 -1.50
CA VAL A 117 -12.75 21.36 -2.47
C VAL A 117 -12.20 22.61 -3.11
N TYR A 118 -10.90 22.85 -2.98
CA TYR A 118 -10.24 24.00 -3.58
C TYR A 118 -9.36 23.59 -4.74
N ARG A 119 -9.63 24.11 -5.94
CA ARG A 119 -8.74 23.92 -7.09
C ARG A 119 -7.57 24.90 -7.01
N LEU A 120 -6.37 24.35 -7.12
CA LEU A 120 -5.10 25.08 -7.06
C LEU A 120 -4.60 25.37 -8.48
N SER A 121 -4.23 26.63 -8.72
CA SER A 121 -3.54 27.03 -9.94
C SER A 121 -2.26 26.22 -10.11
N ARG A 122 -1.93 25.86 -11.36
CA ARG A 122 -0.65 25.21 -11.70
C ARG A 122 0.59 26.06 -11.37
N PHE A 123 0.39 27.37 -11.15
CA PHE A 123 1.41 28.33 -10.74
C PHE A 123 1.49 28.53 -9.22
N ASP A 124 0.74 27.74 -8.43
CA ASP A 124 0.88 27.77 -6.98
C ASP A 124 2.25 27.23 -6.57
N PHE A 125 3.11 28.15 -6.13
CA PHE A 125 4.49 27.86 -5.80
C PHE A 125 4.64 26.85 -4.65
N LYS A 126 3.66 26.78 -3.75
CA LYS A 126 3.66 25.81 -2.63
C LYS A 126 3.55 24.37 -3.11
N THR A 127 3.15 24.16 -4.35
CA THR A 127 2.93 22.83 -4.96
C THR A 127 3.83 22.57 -6.17
N PHE A 128 4.90 23.36 -6.37
CA PHE A 128 5.80 23.14 -7.51
C PHE A 128 6.56 21.80 -7.44
N SER A 129 6.84 21.28 -6.25
CA SER A 129 7.43 19.94 -6.09
C SER A 129 6.56 18.84 -6.69
N THR A 130 5.25 19.03 -6.82
CA THR A 130 4.37 18.03 -7.45
C THR A 130 4.61 17.89 -8.96
N TRP A 131 5.49 18.69 -9.58
CA TRP A 131 5.88 18.55 -10.99
C TRP A 131 6.98 17.49 -11.19
N PHE A 132 7.62 17.01 -10.11
CA PHE A 132 8.60 15.92 -10.19
C PHE A 132 7.95 14.60 -10.64
N PRO A 133 8.66 13.69 -11.33
CA PRO A 133 8.10 12.44 -11.87
C PRO A 133 7.87 11.35 -10.79
N VAL A 134 7.25 11.73 -9.68
CA VAL A 134 6.84 10.85 -8.56
C VAL A 134 5.33 10.95 -8.41
N ASN A 135 4.66 9.84 -8.11
CA ASN A 135 3.19 9.75 -8.03
C ASN A 135 2.61 10.32 -6.75
N PHE A 136 3.36 10.32 -5.66
CA PHE A 136 2.90 10.81 -4.37
C PHE A 136 4.09 11.40 -3.63
N GLY A 137 3.82 11.98 -2.46
CA GLY A 137 4.84 12.58 -1.61
C GLY A 137 4.19 13.62 -0.71
N THR A 138 5.00 14.55 -0.23
CA THR A 138 4.52 15.60 0.66
C THR A 138 4.93 16.99 0.19
N VAL A 139 4.12 17.99 0.54
CA VAL A 139 4.40 19.41 0.33
C VAL A 139 4.16 20.19 1.62
N ASP A 140 4.98 21.20 1.87
CA ASP A 140 4.82 22.06 3.04
C ASP A 140 3.87 23.23 2.73
N ILE A 141 2.75 23.28 3.44
CA ILE A 141 1.79 24.38 3.35
C ILE A 141 1.48 24.84 4.78
N SER A 142 1.81 26.10 5.07
CA SER A 142 1.55 26.71 6.38
C SER A 142 2.21 25.95 7.55
N ASN A 143 3.45 25.49 7.34
CA ASN A 143 4.23 24.66 8.29
C ASN A 143 3.64 23.27 8.59
N ASN A 144 2.66 22.83 7.79
CA ASN A 144 2.14 21.47 7.85
C ASN A 144 2.61 20.70 6.62
N GLU A 145 3.08 19.48 6.85
CA GLU A 145 3.44 18.54 5.80
C GLU A 145 2.16 17.85 5.28
N ILE A 146 1.82 18.11 4.02
CA ILE A 146 0.57 17.69 3.40
C ILE A 146 0.87 16.64 2.34
N PHE A 147 0.22 15.48 2.45
CA PHE A 147 0.35 14.43 1.45
C PHE A 147 -0.33 14.84 0.14
N TYR A 148 0.39 14.65 -0.95
CA TYR A 148 -0.16 14.75 -2.28
C TYR A 148 -0.15 13.40 -2.98
N PHE A 149 -1.14 13.19 -3.84
CA PHE A 149 -1.28 12.00 -4.68
C PHE A 149 -1.66 12.39 -6.10
N LYS A 150 -0.99 11.80 -7.08
CA LYS A 150 -1.23 12.03 -8.51
C LYS A 150 -2.20 11.01 -9.05
N TYR A 151 -3.17 11.49 -9.81
CA TYR A 151 -4.15 10.66 -10.48
C TYR A 151 -4.21 10.95 -11.97
N HIS A 152 -4.57 9.91 -12.73
CA HIS A 152 -4.65 9.95 -14.18
C HIS A 152 -5.76 9.01 -14.71
N PRO A 153 -6.21 9.15 -15.97
CA PRO A 153 -7.42 8.48 -16.45
C PRO A 153 -7.35 6.95 -16.38
N LYS A 154 -6.16 6.38 -16.65
CA LYS A 154 -5.94 4.93 -16.57
C LYS A 154 -6.27 4.33 -15.20
N MET A 155 -6.13 5.07 -14.09
CA MET A 155 -6.48 4.57 -12.74
C MET A 155 -7.97 4.26 -12.57
N PHE A 156 -8.82 4.77 -13.46
CA PHE A 156 -10.26 4.60 -13.39
C PHE A 156 -10.84 3.72 -14.49
N SER A 157 -10.27 3.78 -15.70
CA SER A 157 -10.82 3.08 -16.86
C SER A 157 -10.27 1.68 -17.07
N ASN A 158 -8.97 1.48 -16.83
CA ASN A 158 -8.29 0.19 -16.95
C ASN A 158 -6.99 0.20 -16.12
N PRO A 159 -7.11 0.19 -14.78
CA PRO A 159 -5.95 0.25 -13.92
C PRO A 159 -5.09 -1.01 -14.05
N ASP A 160 -3.79 -0.87 -13.79
CA ASP A 160 -2.97 -2.03 -13.48
C ASP A 160 -3.40 -2.58 -12.12
N LEU A 161 -3.14 -3.87 -11.86
CA LEU A 161 -3.54 -4.49 -10.60
C LEU A 161 -2.94 -3.68 -9.43
N TYR A 162 -3.74 -3.40 -8.40
CA TYR A 162 -3.40 -2.55 -7.24
C TYR A 162 -3.24 -1.04 -7.53
N PHE A 163 -3.27 -0.62 -8.79
CA PHE A 163 -3.07 0.79 -9.19
C PHE A 163 -4.37 1.48 -9.65
N ASP A 164 -5.53 0.97 -9.21
CA ASP A 164 -6.75 1.78 -9.27
C ASP A 164 -6.66 2.93 -8.27
N PHE A 165 -7.44 3.99 -8.52
CA PHE A 165 -7.34 5.22 -7.73
C PHE A 165 -7.55 4.98 -6.24
N SER A 166 -8.53 4.15 -5.87
CA SER A 166 -8.91 3.96 -4.47
C SER A 166 -7.89 3.15 -3.70
N SER A 167 -7.46 2.01 -4.25
CA SER A 167 -6.48 1.13 -3.62
C SER A 167 -5.15 1.85 -3.44
N PHE A 168 -4.64 2.47 -4.50
CA PHE A 168 -3.31 3.11 -4.43
C PHE A 168 -3.31 4.37 -3.56
N LEU A 169 -4.40 5.15 -3.56
CA LEU A 169 -4.52 6.30 -2.66
C LEU A 169 -4.54 5.85 -1.19
N LEU A 170 -5.32 4.81 -0.86
CA LEU A 170 -5.43 4.33 0.51
C LEU A 170 -4.11 3.73 1.00
N HIS A 171 -3.40 2.95 0.17
CA HIS A 171 -2.08 2.41 0.49
C HIS A 171 -1.07 3.50 0.82
N GLU A 172 -0.87 4.45 -0.09
CA GLU A 172 0.16 5.49 0.07
C GLU A 172 -0.19 6.52 1.14
N SER A 173 -1.49 6.81 1.32
CA SER A 173 -1.92 7.70 2.40
C SER A 173 -1.78 7.04 3.77
N PHE A 174 -1.90 5.72 3.87
CA PHE A 174 -1.67 4.98 5.11
C PHE A 174 -0.21 5.10 5.55
N HIS A 175 0.72 4.92 4.60
CA HIS A 175 2.14 5.23 4.81
C HIS A 175 2.34 6.66 5.32
N ALA A 176 1.75 7.64 4.61
CA ALA A 176 1.94 9.05 4.93
C ALA A 176 1.34 9.52 6.26
N TYR A 177 0.24 8.91 6.72
CA TYR A 177 -0.49 9.39 7.91
C TYR A 177 -0.41 8.48 9.13
N LYS A 178 -0.45 7.15 8.92
CA LYS A 178 -0.47 6.19 10.03
C LYS A 178 0.91 5.63 10.31
N GLN A 179 1.69 5.35 9.27
CA GLN A 179 3.00 4.71 9.39
C GLN A 179 4.19 5.67 9.31
N LYS A 180 3.94 6.99 9.17
CA LYS A 180 4.99 8.02 9.06
C LYS A 180 6.09 7.92 10.11
N ASN A 181 5.73 7.54 11.33
CA ASN A 181 6.66 7.45 12.46
C ASN A 181 7.07 6.01 12.79
N TRP A 182 6.57 5.01 12.04
CA TRP A 182 6.99 3.63 12.23
C TRP A 182 8.48 3.52 11.89
N THR A 183 9.17 2.66 12.61
CA THR A 183 10.62 2.47 12.59
C THR A 183 11.02 1.10 12.04
N TYR A 184 10.05 0.29 11.58
CA TYR A 184 10.32 -1.00 10.94
C TYR A 184 11.26 -0.87 9.74
N ASP A 185 11.20 0.24 9.02
CA ASP A 185 12.02 0.55 7.84
C ASP A 185 13.23 1.46 8.14
N ALA A 186 13.51 1.79 9.41
CA ALA A 186 14.53 2.77 9.84
C ALA A 186 15.99 2.46 9.44
N ASN A 187 16.22 1.40 8.65
CA ASN A 187 17.51 1.05 8.07
C ASN A 187 17.45 0.67 6.57
N ASN A 188 16.36 1.00 5.86
CA ASN A 188 16.20 0.84 4.40
C ASN A 188 16.55 -0.55 3.83
N ARG A 189 16.22 -1.64 4.53
CA ARG A 189 16.46 -3.00 4.02
C ARG A 189 15.18 -3.72 3.70
N GLU A 190 14.51 -3.31 2.63
CA GLU A 190 13.55 -4.18 1.94
C GLU A 190 14.25 -5.44 1.39
N SER A 191 15.53 -5.34 1.03
CA SER A 191 16.35 -6.48 0.61
C SER A 191 16.97 -7.19 1.81
N ILE A 192 16.96 -8.52 1.76
CA ILE A 192 17.63 -9.36 2.76
C ILE A 192 18.99 -9.77 2.21
N ASP A 193 20.06 -9.27 2.82
CA ASP A 193 21.41 -9.67 2.48
C ASP A 193 21.59 -11.17 2.74
N ASN A 194 22.22 -11.88 1.81
CA ASN A 194 22.45 -13.33 1.89
C ASN A 194 21.15 -14.12 2.12
N TYR A 195 20.12 -13.83 1.33
CA TYR A 195 18.88 -14.59 1.34
C TYR A 195 19.17 -16.10 1.15
N PRO A 196 18.63 -16.98 2.01
CA PRO A 196 18.92 -18.41 1.97
C PRO A 196 18.22 -19.09 0.79
N ILE A 197 18.86 -19.07 -0.37
CA ILE A 197 18.45 -19.79 -1.58
C ILE A 197 18.82 -21.27 -1.40
N ASN A 198 17.94 -22.03 -0.76
CA ASN A 198 18.05 -23.47 -0.61
C ASN A 198 16.67 -24.14 -0.55
N LYS A 199 16.62 -25.43 -0.87
CA LYS A 199 15.37 -26.18 -0.98
C LYS A 199 14.58 -26.23 0.33
N GLU A 200 15.25 -26.26 1.48
CA GLU A 200 14.59 -26.35 2.77
C GLU A 200 13.88 -25.04 3.11
N ASN A 201 14.51 -23.89 2.87
CA ASN A 201 13.87 -22.58 3.08
C ASN A 201 12.61 -22.44 2.22
N TYR A 202 12.71 -22.78 0.93
CA TYR A 202 11.55 -22.72 0.03
C TYR A 202 10.47 -23.75 0.39
N ALA A 203 10.84 -24.95 0.84
CA ALA A 203 9.87 -25.95 1.30
C ALA A 203 9.11 -25.48 2.55
N LEU A 204 9.81 -24.85 3.50
CA LEU A 204 9.19 -24.28 4.70
C LEU A 204 8.30 -23.06 4.37
N MET A 205 8.70 -22.23 3.41
CA MET A 205 7.82 -21.19 2.85
C MET A 205 6.56 -21.82 2.20
N GLY A 206 6.72 -22.92 1.48
CA GLY A 206 5.58 -23.67 0.94
C GLY A 206 4.64 -24.24 2.01
N LEU A 207 5.17 -24.66 3.17
CA LEU A 207 4.33 -25.04 4.32
C LEU A 207 3.52 -23.85 4.84
N GLU A 208 4.16 -22.69 5.01
CA GLU A 208 3.47 -21.46 5.41
C GLU A 208 2.35 -21.11 4.43
N PHE A 209 2.60 -21.22 3.13
CA PHE A 209 1.61 -20.97 2.08
C PHE A 209 0.45 -21.97 2.11
N LYS A 210 0.71 -23.27 2.29
CA LYS A 210 -0.37 -24.26 2.49
C LYS A 210 -1.24 -23.90 3.70
N LEU A 211 -0.62 -23.44 4.79
CA LEU A 211 -1.33 -23.02 6.00
C LEU A 211 -2.16 -21.76 5.75
N LEU A 212 -1.61 -20.74 5.08
CA LEU A 212 -2.34 -19.53 4.71
C LEU A 212 -3.52 -19.85 3.78
N ASP A 213 -3.33 -20.67 2.75
CA ASP A 213 -4.41 -21.08 1.84
C ASP A 213 -5.57 -21.76 2.59
N LYS A 214 -5.25 -22.65 3.53
CA LYS A 214 -6.25 -23.27 4.42
C LYS A 214 -6.96 -22.23 5.27
N ALA A 215 -6.24 -21.26 5.84
CA ALA A 215 -6.83 -20.22 6.67
C ALA A 215 -7.73 -19.26 5.86
N MET A 216 -7.36 -18.93 4.62
CA MET A 216 -8.11 -17.98 3.80
C MET A 216 -9.51 -18.48 3.45
N ILE A 217 -9.70 -19.79 3.29
CA ILE A 217 -11.00 -20.41 2.97
C ILE A 217 -11.79 -20.88 4.21
N ASN A 218 -11.19 -20.87 5.39
CA ASN A 218 -11.80 -21.36 6.62
C ASN A 218 -12.44 -20.20 7.42
N ASN A 219 -13.53 -20.50 8.14
CA ASN A 219 -14.25 -19.55 8.99
C ASN A 219 -14.43 -20.04 10.44
N ASP A 220 -14.01 -21.27 10.75
CA ASP A 220 -14.05 -21.81 12.10
C ASP A 220 -12.91 -21.23 12.94
N LEU A 221 -13.27 -20.53 14.01
CA LEU A 221 -12.33 -19.80 14.86
C LEU A 221 -11.25 -20.70 15.48
N GLY A 222 -11.62 -21.89 15.94
CA GLY A 222 -10.68 -22.85 16.54
C GLY A 222 -9.65 -23.33 15.52
N THR A 223 -10.13 -23.69 14.33
CA THR A 223 -9.30 -24.12 13.19
C THR A 223 -8.37 -23.00 12.74
N LEU A 224 -8.87 -21.77 12.59
CA LEU A 224 -8.05 -20.62 12.20
C LEU A 224 -6.94 -20.33 13.22
N LYS A 225 -7.24 -20.39 14.52
CA LYS A 225 -6.22 -20.23 15.57
C LYS A 225 -5.18 -21.35 15.53
N GLN A 226 -5.61 -22.58 15.30
CA GLN A 226 -4.68 -23.71 15.16
C GLN A 226 -3.77 -23.56 13.93
N ILE A 227 -4.32 -23.09 12.80
CA ILE A 227 -3.52 -22.83 11.60
C ILE A 227 -2.52 -21.69 11.83
N LEU A 228 -2.94 -20.59 12.47
CA LEU A 228 -2.01 -19.51 12.84
C LEU A 228 -0.92 -19.99 13.78
N TYR A 229 -1.25 -20.82 14.77
CA TYR A 229 -0.27 -21.45 15.66
C TYR A 229 0.75 -22.27 14.86
N ASP A 230 0.29 -23.17 13.99
CA ASP A 230 1.16 -24.01 13.17
C ASP A 230 2.02 -23.16 12.22
N TRP A 231 1.47 -22.10 11.64
CA TRP A 231 2.19 -21.16 10.80
C TRP A 231 3.32 -20.47 11.59
N THR A 232 3.04 -20.04 12.82
CA THR A 232 4.04 -19.40 13.67
C THR A 232 5.14 -20.37 14.09
N ILE A 233 4.83 -21.65 14.32
CA ILE A 233 5.84 -22.70 14.58
C ILE A 233 6.80 -22.85 13.39
N VAL A 234 6.27 -22.92 12.17
CA VAL A 234 7.10 -23.02 10.95
C VAL A 234 7.97 -21.77 10.80
N ARG A 235 7.38 -20.58 10.97
CA ARG A 235 8.08 -19.30 10.85
C ARG A 235 9.18 -19.14 11.90
N ASN A 236 8.91 -19.52 13.15
CA ASN A 236 9.88 -19.51 14.25
C ASN A 236 11.09 -20.41 13.94
N TYR A 237 10.85 -21.63 13.45
CA TYR A 237 11.93 -22.51 13.02
C TYR A 237 12.77 -21.91 11.88
N ARG A 238 12.11 -21.33 10.85
CA ARG A 238 12.82 -20.66 9.74
C ARG A 238 13.71 -19.53 10.24
N TYR A 239 13.24 -18.67 11.13
CA TYR A 239 14.01 -17.55 11.67
C TYR A 239 15.13 -17.97 12.61
N LYS A 240 14.92 -19.04 13.39
CA LYS A 240 16.01 -19.61 14.19
C LYS A 240 17.13 -20.17 13.30
N LYS A 241 16.76 -20.81 12.20
CA LYS A 241 17.71 -21.43 11.26
C LYS A 241 18.41 -20.42 10.35
N TRP A 242 17.67 -19.40 9.90
CA TRP A 242 18.17 -18.30 9.09
C TRP A 242 17.75 -16.95 9.71
N PRO A 243 18.50 -16.46 10.72
CA PRO A 243 18.16 -15.24 11.44
C PRO A 243 18.01 -13.99 10.57
N GLN A 244 18.70 -13.93 9.43
CA GLN A 244 18.56 -12.80 8.49
C GLN A 244 17.14 -12.64 7.94
N LEU A 245 16.34 -13.72 7.92
CA LEU A 245 14.96 -13.69 7.44
C LEU A 245 14.01 -12.92 8.37
N ILE A 246 14.42 -12.59 9.61
CA ILE A 246 13.59 -11.75 10.50
C ILE A 246 13.25 -10.39 9.87
N ALA A 247 14.07 -9.92 8.93
CA ALA A 247 13.80 -8.70 8.18
C ALA A 247 12.56 -8.78 7.27
N GLU A 248 12.08 -9.99 6.92
CA GLU A 248 10.80 -10.16 6.21
C GLU A 248 9.64 -9.54 6.99
N THR A 249 9.62 -9.74 8.31
CA THR A 249 8.54 -9.29 9.20
C THR A 249 8.33 -7.77 9.18
N LYS A 250 9.39 -7.00 8.96
CA LYS A 250 9.35 -5.55 8.91
C LYS A 250 8.66 -5.06 7.64
N ALA A 251 8.94 -5.70 6.51
CA ALA A 251 8.25 -5.43 5.26
C ALA A 251 6.80 -5.93 5.30
N GLU A 252 6.55 -7.10 5.90
CA GLU A 252 5.19 -7.59 6.15
C GLU A 252 4.40 -6.59 7.02
N ALA A 253 5.00 -5.98 8.04
CA ALA A 253 4.35 -4.97 8.87
C ALA A 253 4.08 -3.66 8.11
N MET A 254 5.08 -3.09 7.43
CA MET A 254 4.90 -1.83 6.69
C MET A 254 3.92 -2.02 5.53
N GLU A 255 4.23 -2.94 4.63
CA GLU A 255 3.54 -3.06 3.36
C GLU A 255 2.32 -3.97 3.40
N GLY A 256 2.33 -4.97 4.29
CA GLY A 256 1.15 -5.79 4.56
C GLY A 256 0.03 -4.98 5.20
N SER A 257 0.31 -4.11 6.18
CA SER A 257 -0.71 -3.24 6.80
C SER A 257 -1.32 -2.25 5.80
N ALA A 258 -0.52 -1.69 4.90
CA ALA A 258 -1.02 -0.82 3.84
C ALA A 258 -1.88 -1.60 2.82
N ARG A 259 -1.42 -2.79 2.40
CA ARG A 259 -2.18 -3.70 1.51
C ARG A 259 -3.49 -4.20 2.14
N TYR A 260 -3.47 -4.46 3.44
CA TYR A 260 -4.65 -4.85 4.22
C TYR A 260 -5.75 -3.78 4.10
N LEU A 261 -5.40 -2.49 4.16
CA LEU A 261 -6.36 -1.40 3.98
C LEU A 261 -7.06 -1.46 2.62
N GLU A 262 -6.31 -1.76 1.56
CA GLU A 262 -6.87 -1.94 0.21
C GLU A 262 -7.90 -3.07 0.19
N TYR A 263 -7.59 -4.22 0.81
CA TYR A 263 -8.49 -5.36 0.86
C TYR A 263 -9.73 -5.11 1.72
N ARG A 264 -9.58 -4.43 2.87
CA ARG A 264 -10.72 -4.04 3.70
C ARG A 264 -11.65 -3.09 2.94
N TYR A 265 -11.09 -2.10 2.26
CA TYR A 265 -11.87 -1.18 1.45
C TYR A 265 -12.58 -1.90 0.30
N SER A 266 -11.88 -2.79 -0.42
CA SER A 266 -12.48 -3.58 -1.50
C SER A 266 -13.63 -4.45 -0.99
N GLN A 267 -13.46 -5.13 0.15
CA GLN A 267 -14.53 -5.93 0.75
C GLN A 267 -15.74 -5.09 1.15
N LEU A 268 -15.53 -3.92 1.76
CA LEU A 268 -16.61 -3.02 2.19
C LEU A 268 -17.41 -2.46 1.01
N THR A 269 -16.75 -2.28 -0.14
CA THR A 269 -17.35 -1.69 -1.34
C THR A 269 -17.81 -2.73 -2.37
N GLY A 270 -17.69 -4.03 -2.07
CA GLY A 270 -18.06 -5.12 -2.97
C GLY A 270 -17.12 -5.28 -4.18
N GLY A 271 -15.89 -4.77 -4.07
CA GLY A 271 -14.82 -4.96 -5.04
C GLY A 271 -14.27 -6.39 -5.03
N THR A 272 -13.37 -6.66 -5.97
CA THR A 272 -12.77 -7.99 -6.20
C THR A 272 -11.30 -8.07 -5.78
N LEU A 273 -10.75 -7.00 -5.20
CA LEU A 273 -9.36 -6.97 -4.78
C LEU A 273 -9.22 -7.74 -3.46
N THR A 274 -8.33 -8.71 -3.44
CA THR A 274 -8.08 -9.60 -2.29
C THR A 274 -6.64 -10.09 -2.34
N VAL A 275 -6.22 -10.84 -1.32
CA VAL A 275 -4.89 -11.47 -1.27
C VAL A 275 -4.61 -12.22 -2.58
N LEU A 276 -3.45 -11.94 -3.16
CA LEU A 276 -2.96 -12.46 -4.44
C LEU A 276 -3.96 -12.26 -5.58
N ALA A 277 -4.44 -11.03 -5.73
CA ALA A 277 -5.43 -10.68 -6.72
C ALA A 277 -4.93 -10.90 -8.16
N LYS A 278 -5.88 -11.08 -9.08
CA LYS A 278 -5.66 -11.04 -10.54
C LYS A 278 -6.86 -10.42 -11.24
N LYS A 279 -6.68 -10.01 -12.50
CA LYS A 279 -7.71 -9.29 -13.27
C LYS A 279 -8.92 -10.15 -13.68
N GLU A 280 -8.76 -11.47 -13.71
CA GLU A 280 -9.76 -12.41 -14.24
C GLU A 280 -10.31 -13.32 -13.14
N LYS A 281 -11.56 -13.78 -13.27
CA LYS A 281 -12.17 -14.75 -12.34
C LYS A 281 -11.25 -15.98 -12.15
N PRO A 282 -11.07 -16.49 -10.92
CA PRO A 282 -11.74 -16.13 -9.66
C PRO A 282 -11.21 -14.86 -8.95
N TYR A 283 -10.52 -13.98 -9.66
CA TYR A 283 -9.93 -12.70 -9.22
C TYR A 283 -8.82 -12.80 -8.19
N HIS A 284 -8.39 -14.01 -7.87
CA HIS A 284 -7.20 -14.28 -7.08
C HIS A 284 -6.55 -15.60 -7.50
N VAL A 285 -5.37 -15.85 -6.95
CA VAL A 285 -4.73 -17.17 -6.88
C VAL A 285 -4.41 -17.49 -5.42
N THR A 286 -4.25 -18.75 -5.11
CA THR A 286 -3.74 -19.22 -3.82
C THR A 286 -2.23 -19.00 -3.73
N PHE A 287 -1.69 -18.98 -2.51
CA PHE A 287 -0.25 -18.90 -2.29
C PHE A 287 0.46 -20.12 -2.90
N MET A 288 -0.12 -21.31 -2.80
CA MET A 288 0.43 -22.51 -3.43
C MET A 288 0.37 -22.49 -4.95
N GLU A 289 -0.68 -21.93 -5.56
CA GLU A 289 -0.71 -21.72 -7.01
C GLU A 289 0.41 -20.76 -7.45
N ALA A 290 0.62 -19.66 -6.72
CA ALA A 290 1.71 -18.72 -7.00
C ALA A 290 3.08 -19.39 -6.88
N LEU A 291 3.33 -20.15 -5.80
CA LEU A 291 4.56 -20.90 -5.59
C LEU A 291 4.81 -21.90 -6.73
N ASN A 292 3.80 -22.70 -7.08
CA ASN A 292 3.90 -23.70 -8.14
C ASN A 292 4.15 -23.06 -9.51
N PHE A 293 3.46 -21.96 -9.82
CA PHE A 293 3.66 -21.21 -11.06
C PHE A 293 5.11 -20.75 -11.21
N ILE A 294 5.69 -20.21 -10.13
CA ILE A 294 7.09 -19.76 -10.10
C ILE A 294 8.05 -20.96 -10.18
N ALA A 295 7.84 -22.01 -9.38
CA ALA A 295 8.68 -23.20 -9.35
C ALA A 295 8.70 -23.95 -10.68
N ASN A 296 7.63 -23.86 -11.47
CA ASN A 296 7.55 -24.43 -12.82
C ASN A 296 8.18 -23.53 -13.90
N GLY A 297 8.85 -22.43 -13.52
CA GLY A 297 9.54 -21.53 -14.45
C GLY A 297 8.61 -20.66 -15.28
N GLN A 298 7.36 -20.48 -14.85
CA GLN A 298 6.37 -19.68 -15.59
C GLN A 298 6.42 -18.19 -15.21
N ALA A 299 7.07 -17.85 -14.10
CA ALA A 299 7.36 -16.48 -13.71
C ALA A 299 8.74 -16.03 -14.20
N TYR A 300 8.93 -14.71 -14.32
CA TYR A 300 10.22 -14.13 -14.72
C TYR A 300 11.36 -14.44 -13.74
N SER A 301 11.06 -14.49 -12.43
CA SER A 301 12.08 -14.69 -11.40
C SER A 301 11.47 -15.21 -10.10
N PRO A 302 12.18 -16.08 -9.35
CA PRO A 302 11.84 -16.44 -7.98
C PRO A 302 11.84 -15.26 -6.99
N SER A 303 12.49 -14.13 -7.33
CA SER A 303 12.54 -12.93 -6.48
C SER A 303 11.18 -12.37 -6.07
N PHE A 304 10.10 -12.71 -6.79
CA PHE A 304 8.74 -12.38 -6.36
C PHE A 304 8.42 -12.99 -4.99
N LEU A 305 8.82 -14.25 -4.75
CA LEU A 305 8.65 -14.94 -3.46
C LEU A 305 9.48 -14.26 -2.36
N GLU A 306 10.66 -13.78 -2.72
CA GLU A 306 11.62 -13.24 -1.76
C GLU A 306 11.22 -11.83 -1.29
N ARG A 307 10.60 -11.01 -2.15
CA ARG A 307 10.29 -9.59 -1.85
C ARG A 307 8.80 -9.25 -1.88
N ASN A 308 8.14 -9.40 -3.03
CA ASN A 308 6.78 -8.90 -3.23
C ASN A 308 5.75 -9.70 -2.42
N MET A 309 6.00 -11.00 -2.21
CA MET A 309 5.09 -11.87 -1.45
C MET A 309 4.86 -11.39 0.00
N ARG A 310 5.76 -10.57 0.55
CA ARG A 310 5.63 -10.03 1.91
C ARG A 310 4.41 -9.12 2.08
N TYR A 311 4.00 -8.41 1.02
CA TYR A 311 2.78 -7.60 1.01
C TYR A 311 1.55 -8.50 1.21
N GLU A 312 1.55 -9.64 0.52
CA GLU A 312 0.45 -10.60 0.48
C GLU A 312 0.39 -11.43 1.77
N THR A 313 1.54 -11.92 2.24
CA THR A 313 1.62 -12.66 3.50
C THR A 313 1.28 -11.78 4.70
N GLY A 314 1.81 -10.56 4.78
CA GLY A 314 1.51 -9.64 5.87
C GLY A 314 0.02 -9.30 5.97
N SER A 315 -0.59 -8.89 4.85
CA SER A 315 -2.02 -8.57 4.80
C SER A 315 -2.92 -9.79 5.04
N ALA A 316 -2.55 -10.98 4.55
CA ALA A 316 -3.29 -12.22 4.82
C ALA A 316 -3.32 -12.54 6.32
N LEU A 317 -2.17 -12.46 7.00
CA LEU A 317 -2.07 -12.68 8.44
C LEU A 317 -2.97 -11.71 9.23
N GLU A 318 -2.96 -10.44 8.87
CA GLU A 318 -3.80 -9.41 9.50
C GLU A 318 -5.30 -9.66 9.29
N LEU A 319 -5.71 -10.05 8.08
CA LEU A 319 -7.09 -10.45 7.80
C LEU A 319 -7.50 -11.67 8.64
N ILE A 320 -6.63 -12.67 8.80
CA ILE A 320 -6.91 -13.87 9.60
C ILE A 320 -6.90 -13.55 11.11
N MET A 321 -6.00 -12.68 11.58
CA MET A 321 -5.97 -12.22 12.96
C MET A 321 -7.25 -11.44 13.32
N ASP A 322 -7.78 -10.65 12.38
CA ASP A 322 -9.09 -10.02 12.52
C ASP A 322 -10.22 -11.04 12.64
N LYS A 323 -10.27 -12.03 11.73
CA LYS A 323 -11.26 -13.11 11.80
C LYS A 323 -11.22 -13.85 13.14
N THR A 324 -10.05 -13.97 13.76
CA THR A 324 -9.83 -14.72 15.01
C THR A 324 -9.88 -13.87 16.28
N ASN A 325 -10.16 -12.57 16.17
CA ASN A 325 -10.16 -11.59 17.26
C ASN A 325 -8.83 -11.55 18.04
N ILE A 326 -7.70 -11.72 17.35
CA ILE A 326 -6.37 -11.50 17.93
C ILE A 326 -6.10 -9.99 17.93
N PRO A 327 -5.74 -9.36 19.07
CA PRO A 327 -5.62 -7.91 19.16
C PRO A 327 -4.29 -7.40 18.57
N TRP A 328 -4.19 -7.39 17.24
CA TRP A 328 -2.94 -7.06 16.54
C TRP A 328 -2.81 -5.58 16.16
N LYS A 329 -3.93 -4.88 15.89
CA LYS A 329 -3.91 -3.52 15.34
C LYS A 329 -3.21 -2.50 16.22
N GLU A 330 -3.43 -2.54 17.53
CA GLU A 330 -2.72 -1.66 18.45
C GLU A 330 -1.27 -2.13 18.67
N ALA A 331 -1.04 -3.45 18.64
CA ALA A 331 0.27 -4.03 18.88
C ALA A 331 1.26 -3.72 17.75
N ILE A 332 0.81 -3.68 16.49
CA ILE A 332 1.65 -3.40 15.33
C ILE A 332 2.05 -1.93 15.20
N GLU A 333 1.30 -1.02 15.81
CA GLU A 333 1.62 0.41 15.77
C GLU A 333 2.96 0.68 16.47
N ASP A 334 3.87 1.26 15.69
CA ASP A 334 5.26 1.49 16.05
C ASP A 334 5.60 2.99 16.05
N ASN A 335 6.55 3.39 16.88
CA ASN A 335 7.18 4.70 16.81
C ASN A 335 8.50 4.72 17.59
N SER A 336 9.21 5.85 17.55
CA SER A 336 10.47 6.06 18.26
C SER A 336 10.43 5.82 19.77
N THR A 337 9.25 5.80 20.39
CA THR A 337 9.05 5.59 21.85
C THR A 337 8.29 4.31 22.20
N LYS A 338 7.63 3.67 21.23
CA LYS A 338 6.89 2.41 21.38
C LYS A 338 7.31 1.49 20.26
N HIS A 339 8.08 0.45 20.59
CA HIS A 339 8.36 -0.63 19.66
C HIS A 339 7.10 -1.44 19.40
N GLY A 340 6.57 -1.32 18.19
CA GLY A 340 5.49 -2.14 17.70
C GLY A 340 5.93 -3.60 17.52
N LYS A 341 4.94 -4.48 17.38
CA LYS A 341 5.12 -5.91 17.13
C LYS A 341 4.60 -6.24 15.73
N THR A 342 5.47 -6.76 14.88
CA THR A 342 5.11 -7.33 13.58
C THR A 342 4.09 -8.45 13.73
N GLN A 343 3.42 -8.86 12.64
CA GLN A 343 2.43 -9.94 12.67
C GLN A 343 3.00 -11.23 13.26
N TYR A 344 4.25 -11.58 12.91
CA TYR A 344 4.97 -12.71 13.49
C TYR A 344 5.13 -12.57 15.01
N GLU A 345 5.58 -11.41 15.50
CA GLU A 345 5.82 -11.17 16.94
C GLU A 345 4.51 -11.21 17.74
N VAL A 346 3.43 -10.63 17.20
CA VAL A 346 2.08 -10.70 17.79
C VAL A 346 1.65 -12.15 17.97
N LEU A 347 1.77 -12.97 16.91
CA LEU A 347 1.38 -14.38 16.97
C LEU A 347 2.28 -15.19 17.89
N ASN A 348 3.60 -14.98 17.82
CA ASN A 348 4.58 -15.69 18.65
C ASN A 348 4.31 -15.47 20.14
N GLU A 349 3.99 -14.23 20.52
CA GLU A 349 3.60 -13.88 21.88
C GLU A 349 2.22 -14.43 22.26
N TYR A 350 1.22 -14.26 21.39
CA TYR A 350 -0.15 -14.71 21.62
C TYR A 350 -0.20 -16.21 21.93
N PHE A 351 0.58 -17.01 21.21
CA PHE A 351 0.68 -18.46 21.38
C PHE A 351 1.77 -18.92 22.36
N ARG A 352 2.59 -18.00 22.90
CA ARG A 352 3.67 -18.29 23.85
C ARG A 352 4.67 -19.34 23.34
N ILE A 353 5.09 -19.20 22.08
CA ILE A 353 6.02 -20.15 21.44
C ILE A 353 7.43 -19.88 21.96
N ASN A 354 7.74 -20.51 23.10
CA ASN A 354 8.98 -20.27 23.85
C ASN A 354 9.81 -21.56 24.09
N ASP A 355 9.23 -22.74 23.87
CA ASP A 355 9.85 -24.04 24.13
C ASP A 355 10.32 -24.73 22.84
N ASN A 356 11.63 -24.89 22.68
CA ASN A 356 12.24 -25.51 21.51
C ASN A 356 11.83 -26.97 21.28
N SER A 357 11.59 -27.74 22.34
CA SER A 357 11.23 -29.16 22.22
C SER A 357 9.81 -29.34 21.68
N ILE A 358 8.90 -28.43 22.05
CA ILE A 358 7.54 -28.36 21.53
C ILE A 358 7.55 -27.91 20.06
N VAL A 359 8.41 -26.95 19.71
CA VAL A 359 8.57 -26.48 18.32
C VAL A 359 9.02 -27.62 17.40
N GLU A 360 10.04 -28.40 17.79
CA GLU A 360 10.57 -29.48 16.94
C GLU A 360 9.57 -30.62 16.74
N SER A 361 8.92 -31.08 17.81
CA SER A 361 7.91 -32.14 17.74
C SER A 361 6.71 -31.70 16.90
N ARG A 362 6.19 -30.49 17.13
CA ARG A 362 5.07 -29.94 16.36
C ARG A 362 5.44 -29.69 14.90
N LEU A 363 6.64 -29.19 14.61
CA LEU A 363 7.10 -28.99 13.24
C LEU A 363 7.12 -30.30 12.45
N LYS A 364 7.49 -31.42 13.09
CA LYS A 364 7.43 -32.73 12.45
C LYS A 364 5.99 -33.10 12.07
N GLU A 365 5.03 -32.95 12.98
CA GLU A 365 3.61 -33.20 12.70
C GLU A 365 3.07 -32.31 11.55
N ILE A 366 3.49 -31.04 11.53
CA ILE A 366 3.12 -30.11 10.45
C ILE A 366 3.70 -30.58 9.11
N LYS A 367 4.97 -31.00 9.07
CA LYS A 367 5.62 -31.53 7.86
C LYS A 367 4.90 -32.78 7.36
N ASP A 368 4.63 -33.74 8.24
CA ASP A 368 4.01 -35.02 7.91
C ASP A 368 2.58 -34.82 7.36
N SER A 369 1.82 -33.87 7.94
CA SER A 369 0.44 -33.57 7.53
C SER A 369 0.32 -32.67 6.29
N ASN A 370 1.42 -32.16 5.75
CA ASN A 370 1.42 -31.21 4.65
C ASN A 370 2.34 -31.61 3.47
N ASP A 371 2.68 -32.90 3.36
CA ASP A 371 3.45 -33.45 2.24
C ASP A 371 4.75 -32.65 1.98
N TYR A 372 5.60 -32.65 3.00
CA TYR A 372 6.84 -31.87 2.99
C TYR A 372 7.85 -32.34 1.94
N GLU A 373 7.83 -33.62 1.57
CA GLU A 373 8.71 -34.15 0.51
C GLU A 373 8.38 -33.53 -0.84
N ALA A 374 7.10 -33.41 -1.22
CA ALA A 374 6.72 -32.69 -2.43
C ALA A 374 7.13 -31.21 -2.39
N LEU A 375 7.10 -30.58 -1.21
CA LEU A 375 7.57 -29.20 -1.03
C LEU A 375 9.09 -29.08 -1.16
N LEU A 376 9.86 -30.09 -0.74
CA LEU A 376 11.30 -30.15 -0.98
C LEU A 376 11.63 -30.25 -2.47
N GLU A 377 10.86 -31.02 -3.24
CA GLU A 377 11.00 -31.09 -4.69
C GLU A 377 10.72 -29.73 -5.35
N GLN A 378 9.66 -29.03 -4.92
CA GLN A 378 9.39 -27.66 -5.41
C GLN A 378 10.49 -26.68 -5.01
N GLY A 379 11.00 -26.79 -3.79
CA GLY A 379 12.13 -25.99 -3.31
C GLY A 379 13.39 -26.20 -4.15
N GLU A 380 13.67 -27.43 -4.57
CA GLU A 380 14.80 -27.76 -5.45
C GLU A 380 14.63 -27.09 -6.83
N LYS A 381 13.42 -27.11 -7.41
CA LYS A 381 13.16 -26.41 -8.67
C LYS A 381 13.43 -24.90 -8.55
N LEU A 382 13.01 -24.28 -7.45
CA LEU A 382 13.24 -22.85 -7.20
C LEU A 382 14.74 -22.53 -7.05
N VAL A 383 15.51 -23.37 -6.35
CA VAL A 383 16.97 -23.22 -6.27
C VAL A 383 17.61 -23.24 -7.65
N ASN A 384 17.17 -24.16 -8.52
CA ASN A 384 17.68 -24.28 -9.88
C ASN A 384 17.35 -23.06 -10.75
N LEU A 385 16.21 -22.40 -10.50
CA LEU A 385 15.83 -21.15 -11.17
C LEU A 385 16.61 -19.93 -10.66
N SER A 386 17.01 -19.92 -9.39
CA SER A 386 17.80 -18.85 -8.77
C SER A 386 19.31 -18.92 -9.08
N GLY A 387 19.78 -20.01 -9.71
CA GLY A 387 21.19 -20.19 -10.11
C GLY A 387 21.63 -19.35 -11.32
N PRO A 388 22.95 -19.34 -11.66
CA PRO A 388 23.52 -18.50 -12.73
C PRO A 388 22.92 -18.71 -14.13
N SER A 389 22.19 -19.80 -14.34
CA SER A 389 21.48 -20.12 -15.59
C SER A 389 20.09 -19.49 -15.72
N GLY A 390 19.55 -18.88 -14.66
CA GLY A 390 18.20 -18.31 -14.61
C GLY A 390 18.12 -16.80 -14.89
N SER A 391 19.25 -16.10 -15.02
CA SER A 391 19.29 -14.71 -15.50
C SER A 391 19.26 -14.69 -17.02
N LYS A 392 18.07 -14.82 -17.62
CA LYS A 392 17.85 -14.52 -19.04
C LYS A 392 17.09 -13.22 -19.23
#